data_AF-A0A7H0HM92-F1
#
_entry.id   AF-A0A7H0HM92-F1
#
_cell.length_a   1.000
_cell.length_b   1.000
_cell.length_c   1.000
_cell.angle_alpha   90.00
_cell.angle_beta   90.00
_cell.angle_gamma   90.00
#
_symmetry.space_group_name_H-M   'P 1'
#
loop_
_entity.id
_entity.type
_entity.pdbx_description
1 polymer ?
#
loop_
_entity_poly.entity_id
_entity_poly.type
_entity_poly.pdbx_seq_one_letter_code
_entity_poly.pdbx_strand_id
1 'polypeptide(L)'
;MAILDDLLSPLEHLPWIVQELAAVLDPSTRTRPHRRRRRPALPEQPGDTVTQDSSDVRTALVVVAHHRTDSLTAHTARRAAAQLEAAGYRVDLLDLHAEGFDPRMNEQDQPDWGDREKAYSQETQAHMRRILDADVLVPVFPVYWQGVPALLKGWIDRVWNYGFAYGRSRPRLAGKRVLWLGLAGATAGDPVVEGMQSVLDTVLNEGIAYYCGFSRSTVGLLLDAEDRPQRIDAEGNLLVGDAVAGAEREAQYADFDRRAHRFVEEFLEEELVAA
;
A
#
# COMPACT_ATOMS: atom_id res chain seq x y z
N MET A 1 35.90 -8.53 19.06
CA MET A 1 36.93 -8.50 17.99
C MET A 1 37.08 -9.86 17.34
N ALA A 2 37.32 -10.95 18.07
CA ALA A 2 37.55 -12.28 17.47
C ALA A 2 36.39 -12.91 16.65
N ILE A 3 35.14 -12.47 16.81
CA ILE A 3 33.99 -13.02 16.05
C ILE A 3 33.77 -12.28 14.71
N LEU A 4 34.29 -11.06 14.56
CA LEU A 4 34.16 -10.30 13.30
C LEU A 4 35.16 -10.77 12.24
N ASP A 5 36.38 -11.14 12.65
CA ASP A 5 37.44 -11.55 11.73
C ASP A 5 37.10 -12.88 11.01
N ASP A 6 36.39 -13.79 11.68
CA ASP A 6 35.97 -15.09 11.12
C ASP A 6 34.82 -14.97 10.08
N LEU A 7 34.02 -13.89 10.13
CA LEU A 7 32.91 -13.66 9.19
C LEU A 7 33.35 -12.92 7.91
N LEU A 8 34.49 -12.20 7.96
CA LEU A 8 34.96 -11.36 6.86
C LEU A 8 35.98 -12.06 5.94
N SER A 9 36.65 -13.10 6.43
CA SER A 9 37.66 -13.86 5.67
C SER A 9 37.16 -14.44 4.31
N PRO A 10 35.91 -14.91 4.16
CA PRO A 10 35.43 -15.43 2.87
C PRO A 10 35.09 -14.34 1.82
N LEU A 11 35.06 -13.06 2.21
CA LEU A 11 34.53 -11.95 1.39
C LEU A 11 35.63 -11.03 0.83
N GLU A 12 36.90 -11.30 1.12
CA GLU A 12 38.06 -10.49 0.68
C GLU A 12 38.23 -10.41 -0.84
N HIS A 13 37.53 -11.26 -1.61
CA HIS A 13 37.58 -11.30 -3.07
C HIS A 13 36.47 -10.47 -3.75
N LEU A 14 35.58 -9.84 -2.98
CA LEU A 14 34.46 -9.04 -3.50
C LEU A 14 34.55 -7.61 -2.95
N PRO A 15 35.38 -6.72 -3.56
CA PRO A 15 35.71 -5.40 -3.01
C PRO A 15 34.50 -4.48 -2.80
N TRP A 16 33.35 -4.75 -3.43
CA TRP A 16 32.11 -3.98 -3.25
C TRP A 16 31.37 -4.31 -1.94
N ILE A 17 31.41 -5.57 -1.47
CA ILE A 17 30.72 -6.01 -0.24
C ILE A 17 31.39 -5.42 1.01
N VAL A 18 32.72 -5.31 0.99
CA VAL A 18 33.50 -4.77 2.11
C VAL A 18 33.20 -3.28 2.32
N GLN A 19 32.97 -2.51 1.25
CA GLN A 19 32.59 -1.09 1.34
C GLN A 19 31.18 -0.88 1.91
N GLU A 20 30.20 -1.69 1.52
CA GLU A 20 28.84 -1.61 2.07
C GLU A 20 28.78 -1.98 3.56
N LEU A 21 29.49 -3.05 3.96
CA LEU A 21 29.49 -3.50 5.36
C LEU A 21 30.26 -2.55 6.30
N ALA A 22 31.32 -1.90 5.82
CA ALA A 22 32.08 -0.94 6.62
C ALA A 22 31.27 0.31 7.00
N ALA A 23 30.37 0.78 6.13
CA ALA A 23 29.52 1.94 6.38
C ALA A 23 28.47 1.70 7.47
N VAL A 24 28.00 0.45 7.61
CA VAL A 24 27.00 0.05 8.62
C VAL A 24 27.63 -0.16 10.01
N LEU A 25 28.93 -0.47 10.06
CA LEU A 25 29.63 -0.87 11.28
C LEU A 25 30.52 0.24 11.89
N ASP A 26 30.67 1.40 11.24
CA ASP A 26 31.44 2.53 11.76
C ASP A 26 30.78 3.13 13.03
N PRO A 27 31.39 3.01 14.23
CA PRO A 27 30.86 3.56 15.47
C PRO A 27 30.81 5.10 15.47
N SER A 28 31.51 5.78 14.56
CA SER A 28 31.54 7.24 14.43
C SER A 28 30.24 7.84 13.87
N THR A 29 29.40 7.01 13.23
CA THR A 29 28.09 7.39 12.67
C THR A 29 26.95 7.36 13.70
N ARG A 30 27.20 6.86 14.93
CA ARG A 30 26.21 6.89 16.01
C ARG A 30 26.04 8.31 16.57
N THR A 31 25.07 9.04 16.04
CA THR A 31 24.66 10.34 16.58
C THR A 31 24.26 10.23 18.06
N ARG A 32 24.88 11.08 18.91
CA ARG A 32 24.58 11.20 20.34
C ARG A 32 23.11 11.59 20.58
N PRO A 33 22.48 11.18 21.70
CA PRO A 33 21.14 11.63 22.03
C PRO A 33 21.13 13.15 22.31
N HIS A 34 20.32 13.88 21.54
CA HIS A 34 20.13 15.31 21.73
C HIS A 34 19.47 15.59 23.09
N ARG A 35 20.19 16.30 23.98
CA ARG A 35 19.60 16.94 25.17
C ARG A 35 18.50 17.90 24.71
N ARG A 36 17.25 17.65 25.11
CA ARG A 36 16.13 18.59 24.94
C ARG A 36 16.47 19.93 25.63
N ARG A 37 16.82 20.95 24.83
CA ARG A 37 16.72 22.35 25.27
C ARG A 37 15.30 22.83 24.94
N ARG A 38 14.60 23.41 25.92
CA ARG A 38 13.33 24.11 25.69
C ARG A 38 13.60 25.27 24.71
N ARG A 39 12.87 25.28 23.59
CA ARG A 39 12.84 26.39 22.63
C ARG A 39 11.93 27.51 23.18
N PRO A 40 12.31 28.79 23.11
CA PRO A 40 11.37 29.89 23.33
C PRO A 40 10.39 30.00 22.15
N ALA A 41 9.18 30.46 22.43
CA ALA A 41 8.12 30.67 21.45
C ALA A 41 8.52 31.74 20.42
N LEU A 42 8.22 31.50 19.14
CA LEU A 42 8.36 32.46 18.05
C LEU A 42 7.08 33.30 17.95
N PRO A 43 7.16 34.61 17.63
CA PRO A 43 5.99 35.46 17.50
C PRO A 43 5.18 35.13 16.24
N GLU A 44 3.85 35.10 16.38
CA GLU A 44 2.88 34.94 15.29
C GLU A 44 2.99 36.11 14.30
N GLN A 45 3.05 35.80 13.00
CA GLN A 45 2.91 36.78 11.93
C GLN A 45 1.43 36.88 11.54
N PRO A 46 0.88 38.08 11.29
CA PRO A 46 -0.53 38.27 10.99
C PRO A 46 -0.89 37.64 9.63
N GLY A 47 -2.00 36.91 9.63
CA GLY A 47 -2.44 36.07 8.53
C GLY A 47 -2.99 36.83 7.34
N ASP A 48 -2.52 36.46 6.16
CA ASP A 48 -3.27 36.65 4.92
C ASP A 48 -4.44 35.66 4.95
N THR A 49 -5.65 36.21 5.08
CA THR A 49 -6.88 35.43 4.96
C THR A 49 -7.07 35.09 3.48
N VAL A 50 -6.48 33.98 3.05
CA VAL A 50 -6.84 33.36 1.78
C VAL A 50 -8.24 32.82 1.94
N THR A 51 -9.16 33.44 1.22
CA THR A 51 -10.54 33.00 1.06
C THR A 51 -10.50 31.60 0.45
N GLN A 52 -10.88 30.57 1.20
CA GLN A 52 -11.03 29.21 0.67
C GLN A 52 -12.16 29.21 -0.35
N ASP A 53 -11.81 29.09 -1.62
CA ASP A 53 -12.77 28.76 -2.66
C ASP A 53 -13.23 27.31 -2.46
N SER A 54 -14.48 27.13 -2.05
CA SER A 54 -15.07 25.84 -1.68
C SER A 54 -15.53 25.06 -2.92
N SER A 55 -14.62 24.79 -3.87
CA SER A 55 -14.92 23.97 -5.05
C SER A 55 -13.81 23.03 -5.51
N ASP A 56 -12.83 22.68 -4.66
CA ASP A 56 -11.85 21.65 -4.98
C ASP A 56 -12.50 20.25 -4.93
N VAL A 57 -12.80 19.72 -6.12
CA VAL A 57 -13.25 18.34 -6.29
C VAL A 57 -12.16 17.40 -5.78
N ARG A 58 -12.44 16.66 -4.70
CA ARG A 58 -11.53 15.64 -4.15
C ARG A 58 -11.22 14.58 -5.20
N THR A 59 -10.00 14.07 -5.21
CA THR A 59 -9.55 13.06 -6.17
C THR A 59 -9.27 11.73 -5.48
N ALA A 60 -9.74 10.63 -6.08
CA ALA A 60 -9.45 9.28 -5.62
C ALA A 60 -8.61 8.53 -6.67
N LEU A 61 -7.52 7.90 -6.25
CA LEU A 61 -6.73 7.01 -7.09
C LEU A 61 -7.11 5.55 -6.78
N VAL A 62 -7.86 4.91 -7.68
CA VAL A 62 -8.22 3.50 -7.58
C VAL A 62 -7.18 2.69 -8.36
N VAL A 63 -6.47 1.79 -7.67
CA VAL A 63 -5.35 1.04 -8.27
C VAL A 63 -5.77 -0.42 -8.46
N VAL A 64 -5.76 -0.92 -9.70
CA VAL A 64 -6.03 -2.33 -10.03
C VAL A 64 -4.72 -3.09 -10.17
N ALA A 65 -4.55 -4.13 -9.35
CA ALA A 65 -3.34 -4.97 -9.39
C ALA A 65 -3.69 -6.41 -9.76
N HIS A 66 -4.15 -6.62 -11.00
CA HIS A 66 -4.46 -7.95 -11.52
C HIS A 66 -4.01 -8.10 -12.98
N HIS A 67 -3.49 -9.26 -13.36
CA HIS A 67 -3.01 -9.56 -14.72
C HIS A 67 -4.13 -9.81 -15.76
N ARG A 68 -5.40 -9.58 -15.38
CA ARG A 68 -6.58 -9.88 -16.19
C ARG A 68 -7.60 -8.77 -15.99
N THR A 69 -8.04 -8.18 -17.09
CA THR A 69 -9.02 -7.08 -17.11
C THR A 69 -10.46 -7.55 -16.90
N ASP A 70 -10.71 -8.86 -17.01
CA ASP A 70 -12.00 -9.53 -16.78
C ASP A 70 -12.05 -10.27 -15.42
N SER A 71 -11.14 -9.95 -14.51
CA SER A 71 -11.08 -10.55 -13.18
C SER A 71 -12.12 -9.99 -12.21
N LEU A 72 -12.42 -10.74 -11.14
CA LEU A 72 -13.21 -10.24 -10.02
C LEU A 72 -12.58 -8.99 -9.39
N THR A 73 -11.24 -8.94 -9.28
CA THR A 73 -10.50 -7.76 -8.82
C THR A 73 -10.78 -6.53 -9.70
N ALA A 74 -10.72 -6.68 -11.03
CA ALA A 74 -11.01 -5.58 -11.95
C ALA A 74 -12.48 -5.14 -11.87
N HIS A 75 -13.41 -6.09 -11.70
CA HIS A 75 -14.82 -5.79 -11.44
C HIS A 75 -14.98 -4.97 -10.14
N THR A 76 -14.46 -5.46 -9.02
CA THR A 76 -14.53 -4.79 -7.71
C THR A 76 -13.93 -3.38 -7.76
N ALA A 77 -12.81 -3.20 -8.45
CA ALA A 77 -12.20 -1.89 -8.61
C ALA A 77 -13.10 -0.90 -9.39
N ARG A 78 -13.74 -1.34 -10.48
CA ARG A 78 -14.71 -0.51 -11.21
C ARG A 78 -15.93 -0.15 -10.36
N ARG A 79 -16.39 -1.07 -9.51
CA ARG A 79 -17.51 -0.83 -8.58
C ARG A 79 -17.11 0.19 -7.50
N ALA A 80 -15.92 0.06 -6.92
CA ALA A 80 -15.38 1.03 -5.97
C ALA A 80 -15.20 2.42 -6.60
N ALA A 81 -14.65 2.48 -7.83
CA ALA A 81 -14.54 3.71 -8.61
C ALA A 81 -15.91 4.38 -8.80
N ALA A 82 -16.92 3.65 -9.27
CA ALA A 82 -18.27 4.19 -9.46
C ALA A 82 -18.90 4.71 -8.16
N GLN A 83 -18.62 4.06 -7.02
CA GLN A 83 -19.10 4.52 -5.72
C GLN A 83 -18.40 5.80 -5.25
N LEU A 84 -17.09 5.92 -5.48
CA LEU A 84 -16.33 7.13 -5.20
C LEU A 84 -16.79 8.31 -6.09
N GLU A 85 -17.06 8.05 -7.37
CA GLU A 85 -17.66 9.05 -8.28
C GLU A 85 -19.03 9.51 -7.77
N ALA A 86 -19.89 8.58 -7.34
CA ALA A 86 -21.19 8.91 -6.76
C ALA A 86 -21.07 9.72 -5.45
N ALA A 87 -19.97 9.55 -4.71
CA ALA A 87 -19.64 10.34 -3.52
C ALA A 87 -18.96 11.69 -3.84
N GLY A 88 -18.84 12.05 -5.12
CA GLY A 88 -18.32 13.34 -5.57
C GLY A 88 -16.81 13.41 -5.79
N TYR A 89 -16.11 12.28 -5.82
CA TYR A 89 -14.69 12.26 -6.18
C TYR A 89 -14.50 12.27 -7.69
N ARG A 90 -13.49 12.99 -8.16
CA ARG A 90 -12.87 12.69 -9.45
C ARG A 90 -12.06 11.41 -9.30
N VAL A 91 -12.36 10.37 -10.07
CA VAL A 91 -11.61 9.11 -10.00
C VAL A 91 -10.53 9.04 -11.08
N ASP A 92 -9.33 8.71 -10.63
CA ASP A 92 -8.23 8.26 -11.47
C ASP A 92 -8.11 6.73 -11.31
N LEU A 93 -8.42 5.97 -12.37
CA LEU A 93 -8.33 4.51 -12.37
C LEU A 93 -6.98 4.07 -12.96
N LEU A 94 -6.09 3.58 -12.11
CA LEU A 94 -4.77 3.06 -12.47
C LEU A 94 -4.82 1.53 -12.57
N ASP A 95 -4.87 0.99 -13.77
CA ASP A 95 -4.69 -0.45 -13.99
C ASP A 95 -3.22 -0.75 -14.27
N LEU A 96 -2.50 -1.23 -13.25
CA LEU A 96 -1.05 -1.46 -13.34
C LEU A 96 -0.67 -2.42 -14.47
N HIS A 97 -1.50 -3.43 -14.73
CA HIS A 97 -1.20 -4.41 -15.77
C HIS A 97 -1.54 -3.86 -17.15
N ALA A 98 -2.71 -3.25 -17.32
CA ALA A 98 -3.13 -2.69 -18.61
C ALA A 98 -2.27 -1.50 -19.03
N GLU A 99 -1.74 -0.72 -18.08
CA GLU A 99 -0.79 0.36 -18.33
C GLU A 99 0.67 -0.12 -18.51
N GLY A 100 0.93 -1.43 -18.35
CA GLY A 100 2.24 -2.01 -18.62
C GLY A 100 3.32 -1.71 -17.59
N PHE A 101 2.93 -1.43 -16.34
CA PHE A 101 3.88 -1.12 -15.26
C PHE A 101 4.85 -2.28 -15.01
N ASP A 102 6.16 -2.01 -14.98
CA ASP A 102 7.18 -3.00 -14.64
C ASP A 102 7.38 -3.11 -13.12
N PRO A 103 7.02 -4.19 -12.43
CA PRO A 103 7.18 -4.25 -10.98
C PRO A 103 8.63 -4.39 -10.49
N ARG A 104 9.60 -4.58 -11.39
CA ARG A 104 11.00 -4.86 -11.00
C ARG A 104 11.76 -3.57 -10.70
N MET A 105 12.38 -3.51 -9.52
CA MET A 105 13.31 -2.43 -9.18
C MET A 105 14.42 -2.33 -10.23
N ASN A 106 14.72 -1.11 -10.69
CA ASN A 106 15.81 -0.81 -11.60
C ASN A 106 16.77 0.20 -10.97
N GLU A 107 17.96 0.37 -11.56
CA GLU A 107 19.01 1.24 -11.03
C GLU A 107 18.58 2.71 -10.91
N GLN A 108 17.78 3.21 -11.86
CA GLN A 108 17.29 4.59 -11.81
C GLN A 108 16.36 4.82 -10.61
N ASP A 109 15.56 3.81 -10.26
CA ASP A 109 14.61 3.83 -9.15
C ASP A 109 15.21 3.38 -7.81
N GLN A 110 16.49 2.99 -7.75
CA GLN A 110 17.14 2.68 -6.47
C GLN A 110 17.06 3.89 -5.53
N PRO A 111 16.65 3.73 -4.26
CA PRO A 111 16.63 4.85 -3.32
C PRO A 111 18.03 5.49 -3.20
N ASP A 112 18.09 6.83 -3.11
CA ASP A 112 19.32 7.55 -2.80
C ASP A 112 19.15 8.29 -1.47
N TRP A 113 19.68 7.70 -0.39
CA TRP A 113 19.55 8.26 0.96
C TRP A 113 20.28 9.60 1.14
N GLY A 114 21.20 9.95 0.23
CA GLY A 114 21.91 11.22 0.20
C GLY A 114 21.14 12.34 -0.51
N ASP A 115 20.23 11.99 -1.44
CA ASP A 115 19.47 12.94 -2.25
C ASP A 115 17.95 12.70 -2.15
N ARG A 116 17.27 13.55 -1.38
CA ARG A 116 15.81 13.52 -1.22
C ARG A 116 15.04 14.07 -2.42
N GLU A 117 15.70 14.74 -3.35
CA GLU A 117 15.09 15.32 -4.54
C GLU A 117 15.51 14.55 -5.81
N LYS A 118 16.08 13.36 -5.67
CA LYS A 118 16.48 12.50 -6.79
C LYS A 118 15.34 12.39 -7.80
N ALA A 119 15.66 12.69 -9.05
CA ALA A 119 14.77 12.42 -10.18
C ALA A 119 14.84 10.93 -10.53
N TYR A 120 13.90 10.15 -10.01
CA TYR A 120 13.66 8.76 -10.42
C TYR A 120 13.21 8.63 -11.88
N SER A 121 13.04 7.40 -12.36
CA SER A 121 12.63 7.14 -13.75
C SER A 121 11.32 7.86 -14.13
N GLN A 122 11.13 8.12 -15.43
CA GLN A 122 9.94 8.83 -15.93
C GLN A 122 8.62 8.13 -15.53
N GLU A 123 8.61 6.80 -15.57
CA GLU A 123 7.47 5.98 -15.14
C GLU A 123 7.18 6.21 -13.65
N THR A 124 8.19 6.04 -12.78
CA THR A 124 8.05 6.30 -11.34
C THR A 124 7.52 7.71 -11.06
N GLN A 125 8.08 8.73 -11.72
CA GLN A 125 7.63 10.12 -11.58
C GLN A 125 6.18 10.33 -12.08
N ALA A 126 5.72 9.57 -13.07
CA ALA A 126 4.33 9.61 -13.51
C ALA A 126 3.37 9.06 -12.45
N HIS A 127 3.69 7.92 -11.83
CA HIS A 127 2.87 7.37 -10.75
C HIS A 127 2.93 8.23 -9.47
N MET A 128 4.10 8.80 -9.13
CA MET A 128 4.22 9.73 -8.01
C MET A 128 3.28 10.94 -8.17
N ARG A 129 3.16 11.49 -9.38
CA ARG A 129 2.22 12.59 -9.67
C ARG A 129 0.77 12.20 -9.44
N ARG A 130 0.34 11.02 -9.92
CA ARG A 130 -1.02 10.50 -9.67
C ARG A 130 -1.31 10.35 -8.18
N ILE A 131 -0.34 9.89 -7.39
CA ILE A 131 -0.47 9.81 -5.92
C ILE A 131 -0.56 11.21 -5.29
N LEU A 132 0.22 12.18 -5.77
CA LEU A 132 0.17 13.56 -5.26
C LEU A 132 -1.18 14.20 -5.52
N ASP A 133 -1.76 13.98 -6.69
CA ASP A 133 -3.04 14.55 -7.11
C ASP A 133 -4.24 13.95 -6.36
N ALA A 134 -4.10 12.74 -5.78
CA ALA A 134 -5.16 12.03 -5.08
C ALA A 134 -5.21 12.31 -3.58
N ASP A 135 -6.39 12.55 -3.02
CA ASP A 135 -6.62 12.68 -1.58
C ASP A 135 -6.74 11.31 -0.90
N VAL A 136 -7.35 10.36 -1.62
CA VAL A 136 -7.56 8.99 -1.17
C VAL A 136 -7.03 7.99 -2.19
N LEU A 137 -6.46 6.89 -1.70
CA LEU A 137 -6.02 5.76 -2.52
C LEU A 137 -6.88 4.54 -2.21
N VAL A 138 -7.28 3.80 -3.25
CA VAL A 138 -7.99 2.53 -3.10
C VAL A 138 -7.33 1.43 -3.94
N PRO A 139 -6.25 0.80 -3.46
CA PRO A 139 -5.66 -0.36 -4.11
C PRO A 139 -6.55 -1.59 -3.97
N VAL A 140 -6.84 -2.24 -5.09
CA VAL A 140 -7.70 -3.43 -5.19
C VAL A 140 -6.88 -4.57 -5.78
N PHE A 141 -6.76 -5.66 -5.03
CA PHE A 141 -5.81 -6.73 -5.35
C PHE A 141 -6.28 -8.10 -4.82
N PRO A 142 -5.92 -9.21 -5.47
CA PRO A 142 -6.04 -10.53 -4.86
C PRO A 142 -4.97 -10.70 -3.77
N VAL A 143 -5.35 -11.30 -2.63
CA VAL A 143 -4.41 -11.65 -1.55
C VAL A 143 -3.62 -12.87 -1.96
N TYR A 144 -2.33 -12.69 -2.21
CA TYR A 144 -1.40 -13.77 -2.54
C TYR A 144 -0.40 -13.96 -1.39
N TRP A 145 -0.32 -15.18 -0.86
CA TRP A 145 0.62 -15.52 0.21
C TRP A 145 0.57 -14.56 1.41
N GLN A 146 -0.63 -14.25 1.90
CA GLN A 146 -0.86 -13.32 3.02
C GLN A 146 -0.38 -11.88 2.75
N GLY A 147 -0.28 -11.48 1.48
CA GLY A 147 0.17 -10.16 1.09
C GLY A 147 -0.40 -9.70 -0.25
N VAL A 148 0.15 -8.59 -0.73
CA VAL A 148 -0.18 -8.03 -2.05
C VAL A 148 0.54 -8.81 -3.17
N PRO A 149 0.00 -8.84 -4.40
CA PRO A 149 0.68 -9.45 -5.54
C PRO A 149 2.02 -8.77 -5.83
N ALA A 150 2.96 -9.49 -6.44
CA ALA A 150 4.26 -8.94 -6.85
C ALA A 150 4.12 -7.66 -7.70
N LEU A 151 3.05 -7.56 -8.50
CA LEU A 151 2.73 -6.35 -9.28
C LEU A 151 2.53 -5.12 -8.38
N LEU A 152 1.68 -5.23 -7.36
CA LEU A 152 1.43 -4.13 -6.41
C LEU A 152 2.61 -3.90 -5.47
N LYS A 153 3.29 -4.97 -5.03
CA LYS A 153 4.50 -4.85 -4.21
C LYS A 153 5.59 -4.08 -4.94
N GLY A 154 5.83 -4.39 -6.21
CA GLY A 154 6.79 -3.68 -7.06
C GLY A 154 6.40 -2.22 -7.28
N TRP A 155 5.11 -1.92 -7.40
CA TRP A 155 4.63 -0.54 -7.47
C TRP A 155 4.94 0.23 -6.18
N ILE A 156 4.69 -0.37 -5.02
CA ILE A 156 5.08 0.22 -3.73
C ILE A 156 6.60 0.40 -3.68
N ASP A 157 7.39 -0.63 -3.99
CA ASP A 157 8.85 -0.60 -3.86
C ASP A 157 9.50 0.47 -4.75
N ARG A 158 9.05 0.61 -5.99
CA ARG A 158 9.61 1.58 -6.94
C ARG A 158 9.09 3.00 -6.72
N VAL A 159 7.79 3.14 -6.48
CA VAL A 159 7.11 4.44 -6.49
C VAL A 159 7.08 5.09 -5.12
N TRP A 160 6.99 4.31 -4.03
CA TRP A 160 6.90 4.85 -2.68
C TRP A 160 8.31 5.04 -2.10
N ASN A 161 9.10 5.83 -2.82
CA ASN A 161 10.55 5.88 -2.67
C ASN A 161 11.04 6.94 -1.66
N TYR A 162 12.34 6.89 -1.34
CA TYR A 162 12.99 7.85 -0.46
C TYR A 162 12.90 9.27 -1.02
N GLY A 163 12.68 10.26 -0.14
CA GLY A 163 12.47 11.64 -0.55
C GLY A 163 11.05 11.91 -1.07
N PHE A 164 10.26 10.88 -1.37
CA PHE A 164 8.85 10.99 -1.74
C PHE A 164 7.93 10.48 -0.62
N ALA A 165 7.82 9.16 -0.47
CA ALA A 165 6.92 8.53 0.49
C ALA A 165 7.50 8.43 1.90
N TYR A 166 8.83 8.48 2.04
CA TYR A 166 9.51 8.48 3.35
C TYR A 166 10.82 9.28 3.30
N GLY A 167 11.52 9.36 4.43
CA GLY A 167 12.83 10.02 4.53
C GLY A 167 12.79 11.53 4.78
N ARG A 168 11.59 12.12 4.86
CA ARG A 168 11.34 13.50 5.30
C ARG A 168 10.71 13.53 6.69
N SER A 169 10.83 14.66 7.39
CA SER A 169 10.08 14.90 8.64
C SER A 169 8.56 14.91 8.42
N ARG A 170 8.13 15.36 7.24
CA ARG A 170 6.76 15.22 6.73
C ARG A 170 6.84 14.64 5.31
N PRO A 171 6.53 13.35 5.12
CA PRO A 171 6.49 12.75 3.78
C PRO A 171 5.48 13.40 2.85
N ARG A 172 5.62 13.18 1.54
CA ARG A 172 4.69 13.73 0.52
C ARG A 172 3.30 13.09 0.56
N LEU A 173 3.20 11.90 1.16
CA LEU A 173 1.95 11.17 1.37
C LEU A 173 1.24 11.60 2.68
N ALA A 174 1.85 12.50 3.45
CA ALA A 174 1.33 12.88 4.75
C ALA A 174 -0.06 13.52 4.67
N GLY A 175 -1.02 12.96 5.41
CA GLY A 175 -2.40 13.47 5.47
C GLY A 175 -3.38 12.77 4.52
N LYS A 176 -2.89 12.06 3.49
CA LYS A 176 -3.72 11.25 2.59
C LYS A 176 -4.31 10.04 3.33
N ARG A 177 -5.35 9.43 2.76
CA ARG A 177 -6.03 8.24 3.30
C ARG A 177 -5.93 7.07 2.33
N VAL A 178 -5.94 5.84 2.82
CA VAL A 178 -5.91 4.64 1.97
C VAL A 178 -6.86 3.55 2.45
N LEU A 179 -7.60 2.95 1.51
CA LEU A 179 -8.40 1.74 1.70
C LEU A 179 -7.81 0.61 0.86
N TRP A 180 -7.27 -0.41 1.51
CA TRP A 180 -6.74 -1.61 0.86
C TRP A 180 -7.86 -2.64 0.69
N LEU A 181 -8.29 -2.92 -0.54
CA LEU A 181 -9.30 -3.96 -0.81
C LEU A 181 -8.62 -5.24 -1.27
N GLY A 182 -8.45 -6.17 -0.32
CA GLY A 182 -7.84 -7.47 -0.56
C GLY A 182 -8.90 -8.54 -0.82
N LEU A 183 -8.86 -9.20 -1.97
CA LEU A 183 -9.74 -10.30 -2.32
C LEU A 183 -9.07 -11.64 -1.97
N ALA A 184 -9.65 -12.39 -1.05
CA ALA A 184 -9.11 -13.65 -0.58
C ALA A 184 -10.01 -14.83 -0.94
N GLY A 185 -9.38 -15.92 -1.37
CA GLY A 185 -10.07 -17.18 -1.64
C GLY A 185 -10.51 -17.94 -0.39
N ALA A 186 -10.00 -17.55 0.79
CA ALA A 186 -10.41 -18.12 2.06
C ALA A 186 -11.92 -17.92 2.27
N THR A 187 -12.59 -18.97 2.75
CA THR A 187 -14.02 -18.87 3.07
C THR A 187 -14.23 -18.12 4.38
N ALA A 188 -15.37 -17.44 4.54
CA ALA A 188 -15.63 -16.60 5.71
C ALA A 188 -15.51 -17.33 7.07
N GLY A 189 -15.69 -18.65 7.12
CA GLY A 189 -15.57 -19.46 8.33
C GLY A 189 -14.20 -20.11 8.54
N ASP A 190 -13.22 -19.86 7.68
CA ASP A 190 -11.90 -20.48 7.78
C ASP A 190 -11.07 -19.86 8.92
N PRO A 191 -10.47 -20.66 9.83
CA PRO A 191 -9.60 -20.15 10.89
C PRO A 191 -8.42 -19.28 10.41
N VAL A 192 -7.99 -19.42 9.15
CA VAL A 192 -6.89 -18.62 8.58
C VAL A 192 -7.26 -17.12 8.46
N VAL A 193 -8.55 -16.79 8.42
CA VAL A 193 -9.04 -15.43 8.13
C VAL A 193 -8.56 -14.43 9.16
N GLU A 194 -8.61 -14.77 10.45
CA GLU A 194 -8.17 -13.86 11.52
C GLU A 194 -6.67 -13.55 11.41
N GLY A 195 -5.86 -14.59 11.18
CA GLY A 195 -4.41 -14.43 10.97
C GLY A 195 -4.10 -13.64 9.70
N MET A 196 -4.85 -13.87 8.62
CA MET A 196 -4.73 -13.13 7.36
C MET A 196 -5.01 -11.65 7.54
N GLN A 197 -6.13 -11.30 8.20
CA GLN A 197 -6.47 -9.92 8.51
C GLN A 197 -5.36 -9.26 9.35
N SER A 198 -4.91 -9.93 10.41
CA SER A 198 -3.88 -9.39 11.30
C SER A 198 -2.55 -9.13 10.58
N VAL A 199 -2.12 -10.04 9.71
CA VAL A 199 -0.89 -9.86 8.91
C VAL A 199 -1.03 -8.69 7.95
N LEU A 200 -2.16 -8.60 7.22
CA LEU A 200 -2.39 -7.52 6.28
C LEU A 200 -2.49 -6.16 6.98
N ASP A 201 -3.16 -6.07 8.12
CA ASP A 201 -3.23 -4.83 8.91
C ASP A 201 -1.84 -4.41 9.38
N THR A 202 -1.05 -5.34 9.91
CA THR A 202 0.31 -5.05 10.39
C THR A 202 1.19 -4.55 9.25
N VAL A 203 1.17 -5.23 8.10
CA VAL A 203 2.07 -4.89 6.98
C VAL A 203 1.60 -3.61 6.27
N LEU A 204 0.31 -3.51 5.95
CA LEU A 204 -0.22 -2.43 5.11
C LEU A 204 -0.49 -1.16 5.92
N ASN A 205 -1.14 -1.26 7.08
CA ASN A 205 -1.48 -0.07 7.87
C ASN A 205 -0.27 0.41 8.68
N GLU A 206 0.39 -0.47 9.44
CA GLU A 206 1.47 -0.07 10.35
C GLU A 206 2.83 -0.01 9.66
N GLY A 207 3.15 -1.03 8.85
CA GLY A 207 4.44 -1.14 8.18
C GLY A 207 4.61 -0.13 7.04
N ILE A 208 3.57 0.06 6.24
CA ILE A 208 3.64 0.85 5.01
C ILE A 208 2.97 2.21 5.18
N ALA A 209 1.66 2.25 5.45
CA ALA A 209 0.90 3.49 5.42
C ALA A 209 1.30 4.46 6.55
N TYR A 210 1.42 3.96 7.78
CA TYR A 210 1.90 4.77 8.92
C TYR A 210 3.31 5.32 8.66
N TYR A 211 4.22 4.48 8.15
CA TYR A 211 5.59 4.91 7.82
C TYR A 211 5.61 6.01 6.75
N CYS A 212 4.66 5.97 5.80
CA CYS A 212 4.50 6.97 4.75
C CYS A 212 3.69 8.22 5.18
N GLY A 213 3.20 8.26 6.42
CA GLY A 213 2.48 9.40 6.99
C GLY A 213 1.00 9.51 6.63
N PHE A 214 0.39 8.45 6.09
CA PHE A 214 -1.06 8.43 5.88
C PHE A 214 -1.80 8.76 7.18
N SER A 215 -2.83 9.60 7.10
CA SER A 215 -3.65 9.97 8.26
C SER A 215 -4.59 8.83 8.67
N ARG A 216 -5.01 8.01 7.69
CA ARG A 216 -5.86 6.83 7.87
C ARG A 216 -5.47 5.74 6.88
N SER A 217 -5.51 4.50 7.34
CA SER A 217 -5.29 3.30 6.54
C SER A 217 -6.19 2.19 7.06
N THR A 218 -6.97 1.58 6.16
CA THR A 218 -7.92 0.51 6.49
C THR A 218 -7.75 -0.64 5.52
N VAL A 219 -7.78 -1.88 6.00
CA VAL A 219 -7.80 -3.08 5.15
C VAL A 219 -9.21 -3.67 5.14
N GLY A 220 -9.85 -3.67 3.96
CA GLY A 220 -11.07 -4.41 3.69
C GLY A 220 -10.75 -5.78 3.09
N LEU A 221 -10.92 -6.85 3.88
CA LEU A 221 -10.70 -8.22 3.43
C LEU A 221 -11.99 -8.84 2.88
N LEU A 222 -12.02 -9.08 1.58
CA LEU A 222 -13.14 -9.65 0.83
C LEU A 222 -12.94 -11.16 0.63
N LEU A 223 -13.59 -11.94 1.49
CA LEU A 223 -13.55 -13.41 1.52
C LEU A 223 -14.48 -14.04 0.47
N ASP A 224 -14.33 -15.35 0.25
CA ASP A 224 -15.12 -16.13 -0.71
C ASP A 224 -14.95 -15.68 -2.16
N ALA A 225 -13.75 -15.24 -2.55
CA ALA A 225 -13.44 -14.82 -3.92
C ALA A 225 -13.31 -15.99 -4.92
N GLU A 226 -13.17 -17.23 -4.41
CA GLU A 226 -13.06 -18.44 -5.23
C GLU A 226 -14.43 -19.06 -5.51
N ASP A 227 -14.53 -19.70 -6.67
CA ASP A 227 -15.74 -20.45 -7.08
C ASP A 227 -15.81 -21.85 -6.50
N ARG A 228 -14.65 -22.39 -6.10
CA ARG A 228 -14.50 -23.71 -5.52
C ARG A 228 -13.91 -23.56 -4.12
N PRO A 229 -14.70 -23.79 -3.06
CA PRO A 229 -14.20 -23.77 -1.70
C PRO A 229 -13.07 -24.78 -1.51
N GLN A 230 -11.99 -24.37 -0.83
CA GLN A 230 -10.83 -25.22 -0.56
C GLN A 230 -10.55 -25.24 0.95
N ARG A 231 -10.16 -26.41 1.47
CA ARG A 231 -9.74 -26.56 2.87
C ARG A 231 -8.65 -27.62 3.02
N ILE A 232 -7.87 -27.53 4.10
CA ILE A 232 -6.92 -28.57 4.50
C ILE A 232 -7.59 -29.45 5.57
N ASP A 233 -7.56 -30.77 5.40
CA ASP A 233 -8.03 -31.71 6.43
C ASP A 233 -6.97 -31.96 7.52
N ALA A 234 -7.29 -32.78 8.52
CA ALA A 234 -6.40 -33.04 9.65
C ALA A 234 -5.10 -33.76 9.24
N GLU A 235 -5.12 -34.44 8.09
CA GLU A 235 -3.99 -35.17 7.50
C GLU A 235 -3.15 -34.30 6.56
N GLY A 236 -3.55 -33.05 6.30
CA GLY A 236 -2.84 -32.11 5.45
C GLY A 236 -3.21 -32.18 3.97
N ASN A 237 -4.28 -32.88 3.59
CA ASN A 237 -4.73 -32.96 2.21
C ASN A 237 -5.57 -31.74 1.82
N LEU A 238 -5.37 -31.24 0.60
CA LEU A 238 -6.23 -30.21 0.01
C LEU A 238 -7.52 -30.83 -0.50
N LEU A 239 -8.63 -30.48 0.15
CA LEU A 239 -9.97 -30.83 -0.29
C LEU A 239 -10.55 -29.66 -1.11
N VAL A 240 -10.92 -29.92 -2.36
CA VAL A 240 -11.54 -28.94 -3.26
C VAL A 240 -13.00 -29.31 -3.47
N GLY A 241 -13.91 -28.41 -3.07
CA GLY A 241 -15.35 -28.59 -3.25
C GLY A 241 -15.80 -28.52 -4.70
N ASP A 242 -17.09 -28.77 -4.91
CA ASP A 242 -17.74 -28.55 -6.19
C ASP A 242 -17.80 -27.04 -6.51
N ALA A 243 -17.85 -26.71 -7.79
CA ALA A 243 -18.00 -25.33 -8.23
C ALA A 243 -19.39 -24.81 -7.88
N VAL A 244 -19.43 -23.69 -7.16
CA VAL A 244 -20.67 -22.97 -6.87
C VAL A 244 -21.24 -22.44 -8.20
N ALA A 245 -22.48 -22.79 -8.51
CA ALA A 245 -23.12 -22.50 -9.80
C ALA A 245 -24.58 -22.03 -9.65
N GLY A 246 -25.13 -21.46 -10.73
CA GLY A 246 -26.52 -21.01 -10.78
C GLY A 246 -26.84 -19.94 -9.71
N ALA A 247 -28.03 -20.05 -9.11
CA ALA A 247 -28.54 -19.09 -8.13
C ALA A 247 -27.64 -18.94 -6.90
N GLU A 248 -26.95 -20.01 -6.47
CA GLU A 248 -26.01 -19.96 -5.35
C GLU A 248 -24.81 -19.06 -5.68
N ARG A 249 -24.31 -19.16 -6.93
CA ARG A 249 -23.19 -18.33 -7.37
C ARG A 249 -23.59 -16.86 -7.53
N GLU A 250 -24.78 -16.62 -8.06
CA GLU A 250 -25.33 -15.26 -8.16
C GLU A 250 -25.48 -14.63 -6.77
N ALA A 251 -25.96 -15.39 -5.79
CA ALA A 251 -26.08 -14.94 -4.40
C ALA A 251 -24.72 -14.66 -3.75
N GLN A 252 -23.72 -15.54 -3.96
CA GLN A 252 -22.35 -15.35 -3.49
C GLN A 252 -21.74 -14.05 -4.06
N TYR A 253 -21.86 -13.84 -5.37
CA TYR A 253 -21.37 -12.61 -6.00
C TYR A 253 -22.11 -11.36 -5.52
N ALA A 254 -23.43 -11.42 -5.37
CA ALA A 254 -24.20 -10.30 -4.86
C ALA A 254 -23.80 -9.96 -3.41
N ASP A 255 -23.51 -10.96 -2.59
CA ASP A 255 -22.99 -10.75 -1.24
C ASP A 255 -21.58 -10.14 -1.23
N PHE A 256 -20.70 -10.66 -2.09
CA PHE A 256 -19.37 -10.13 -2.30
C PHE A 256 -19.39 -8.64 -2.67
N ASP A 257 -20.24 -8.26 -3.64
CA ASP A 257 -20.41 -6.88 -4.06
C ASP A 257 -20.98 -6.00 -2.94
N ARG A 258 -21.92 -6.51 -2.12
CA ARG A 258 -22.42 -5.78 -0.94
C ARG A 258 -21.33 -5.53 0.09
N ARG A 259 -20.47 -6.52 0.35
CA ARG A 259 -19.33 -6.37 1.27
C ARG A 259 -18.31 -5.36 0.76
N ALA A 260 -17.97 -5.41 -0.53
CA ALA A 260 -17.08 -4.42 -1.16
C ALA A 260 -17.64 -3.01 -1.07
N HIS A 261 -18.95 -2.83 -1.35
CA HIS A 261 -19.61 -1.55 -1.23
C HIS A 261 -19.54 -0.99 0.19
N ARG A 262 -19.77 -1.84 1.20
CA ARG A 262 -19.74 -1.46 2.61
C ARG A 262 -18.37 -0.94 3.04
N PHE A 263 -17.28 -1.58 2.62
CA PHE A 263 -15.93 -1.09 2.95
C PHE A 263 -15.66 0.30 2.40
N VAL A 264 -16.12 0.60 1.17
CA VAL A 264 -15.97 1.94 0.58
C VAL A 264 -16.87 2.94 1.30
N GLU A 265 -18.09 2.54 1.68
CA GLU A 265 -19.04 3.39 2.43
C GLU A 265 -18.48 3.75 3.82
N GLU A 266 -18.07 2.77 4.62
CA GLU A 266 -17.47 2.97 5.94
C GLU A 266 -16.20 3.84 5.84
N PHE A 267 -15.36 3.59 4.83
CA PHE A 267 -14.18 4.42 4.58
C PHE A 267 -14.55 5.88 4.24
N LEU A 268 -15.64 6.14 3.54
CA LEU A 268 -16.08 7.51 3.25
C LEU A 268 -16.74 8.17 4.47
N GLU A 269 -17.50 7.43 5.26
CA GLU A 269 -18.16 7.92 6.49
C GLU A 269 -17.15 8.36 7.54
N GLU A 270 -16.04 7.63 7.69
CA GLU A 270 -14.93 8.04 8.56
C GLU A 270 -14.35 9.41 8.20
N GLU A 271 -14.47 9.85 6.94
CA GLU A 271 -14.05 11.19 6.52
C GLU A 271 -14.97 12.26 7.10
N LEU A 272 -16.27 12.03 7.06
CA LEU A 272 -17.30 12.99 7.49
C LEU A 272 -17.28 13.22 9.00
N VAL A 273 -16.86 12.22 9.78
CA VAL A 273 -16.75 12.32 11.24
C VAL A 273 -15.49 13.08 11.67
N ALA A 274 -14.45 13.12 10.83
CA ALA A 274 -13.17 13.76 11.13
C ALA A 274 -13.06 15.22 10.64
N ALA A 275 -14.00 15.69 9.81
CA ALA A 275 -14.08 17.04 9.27
C ALA A 275 -14.93 17.97 10.14
#